data_AF-A0A839HIQ4-F1
#
_entry.id   AF-A0A839HIQ4-F1
#
_cell.length_a   1.000
_cell.length_b   1.000
_cell.length_c   1.000
_cell.angle_alpha   90.00
_cell.angle_beta   90.00
_cell.angle_gamma   90.00
#
_symmetry.space_group_name_H-M   'P 1'
#
loop_
_entity.id
_entity.type
_entity.pdbx_description
1 polymer ?
#
loop_
_entity_poly.entity_id
_entity_poly.type
_entity_poly.pdbx_seq_one_letter_code
_entity_poly.pdbx_strand_id
1 'polypeptide(L)' 'MKTVRIKIDPAIPTSLASGRIDPARVDATTEAELAKQAATDEANAMQDAAKFARRSRIGRVAAVGNPTAHPPLQPD' A
#
# COMPACT_ATOMS: atom_id res chain seq x y z
N MET A 1 23.32 3.42 -3.98
CA MET A 1 22.57 2.14 -4.06
C MET A 1 23.07 1.36 -5.25
N LYS A 2 23.42 0.08 -5.11
CA LYS A 2 23.94 -0.75 -6.20
C LYS A 2 22.85 -1.73 -6.64
N THR A 3 22.42 -1.64 -7.89
CA THR A 3 21.42 -2.55 -8.46
C THR A 3 22.10 -3.85 -8.88
N VAL A 4 21.73 -4.97 -8.26
CA VAL A 4 22.15 -6.30 -8.69
C VAL A 4 21.10 -6.82 -9.67
N ARG A 5 21.51 -7.09 -10.91
CA ARG A 5 20.66 -7.75 -11.91
C ARG A 5 20.92 -9.25 -11.85
N ILE A 6 19.88 -10.02 -11.53
CA ILE A 6 19.89 -11.48 -11.54
C ILE A 6 19.05 -11.91 -12.74
N LYS A 7 19.62 -12.74 -13.61
CA LYS A 7 18.90 -13.39 -14.71
C LYS A 7 18.51 -14.78 -14.23
N ILE A 8 17.21 -15.00 -14.04
CA ILE A 8 16.65 -16.31 -13.72
C ILE A 8 16.28 -16.97 -15.05
N ASP A 9 16.83 -18.15 -15.32
CA ASP A 9 16.53 -18.91 -16.51
C ASP A 9 15.56 -20.06 -16.15
N PRO A 10 14.29 -20.00 -16.57
CA PRO A 10 13.30 -21.01 -16.23
C PRO A 10 13.63 -22.40 -16.80
N ALA A 11 14.52 -22.51 -17.79
CA ALA A 11 14.96 -23.80 -18.32
C ALA A 11 16.03 -24.48 -17.44
N ILE A 12 16.64 -23.75 -16.49
CA ILE A 12 17.69 -24.25 -15.60
C ILE A 12 17.14 -24.32 -14.16
N PRO A 13 16.77 -25.52 -13.67
CA PRO A 13 16.13 -25.68 -12.37
C PRO A 13 17.00 -25.25 -11.18
N THR A 14 18.32 -25.21 -11.35
CA THR A 14 19.27 -24.65 -10.36
C THR A 14 19.27 -23.13 -10.28
N SER A 15 18.76 -22.42 -11.29
CA SER A 15 18.61 -20.95 -11.26
C SER A 15 17.29 -20.50 -10.63
N LEU A 16 16.32 -21.41 -10.59
CA LEU A 16 15.09 -21.24 -9.82
C LEU A 16 15.42 -21.52 -8.36
N ALA A 17 15.41 -20.49 -7.52
CA ALA A 17 15.33 -20.71 -6.07
C ALA A 17 14.11 -21.61 -5.84
N SER A 18 14.34 -22.83 -5.35
CA SER A 18 13.31 -23.86 -5.22
C SER A 18 12.34 -23.51 -4.10
N GLY A 19 11.40 -22.61 -4.40
CA GLY A 19 10.22 -22.41 -3.59
C GLY A 19 9.41 -23.70 -3.58
N ARG A 20 9.11 -24.23 -2.39
CA ARG A 20 8.19 -25.37 -2.27
C ARG A 20 6.77 -24.84 -2.38
N ILE A 21 6.12 -25.16 -3.50
CA ILE A 21 4.67 -24.96 -3.66
C ILE A 21 3.96 -26.31 -3.58
N ASP A 22 2.71 -26.29 -3.16
CA ASP A 22 1.79 -27.43 -3.23
C ASP A 22 1.00 -27.32 -4.54
N PRO A 23 1.40 -28.04 -5.60
CA PRO A 23 0.80 -27.90 -6.92
C PRO A 23 -0.67 -28.34 -6.92
N ALA A 24 -1.04 -29.36 -6.15
CA ALA A 24 -2.42 -29.82 -6.07
C ALA A 24 -3.35 -28.72 -5.54
N ARG A 25 -2.87 -27.93 -4.57
CA ARG A 25 -3.63 -26.80 -4.05
C ARG A 25 -3.73 -25.64 -5.03
N VAL A 26 -2.65 -25.36 -5.77
CA VAL A 26 -2.63 -24.29 -6.79
C VAL A 26 -3.55 -24.65 -7.96
N ASP A 27 -3.44 -25.87 -8.47
CA ASP A 27 -4.21 -26.35 -9.63
C ASP A 27 -5.70 -26.56 -9.30
N ALA A 28 -6.04 -26.82 -8.04
CA ALA A 28 -7.43 -26.90 -7.57
C ALA A 28 -8.08 -25.53 -7.33
N THR A 29 -7.32 -24.43 -7.30
CA THR A 29 -7.86 -23.10 -7.03
C THR A 29 -8.71 -22.63 -8.21
N THR A 30 -9.96 -22.28 -7.93
CA THR A 30 -10.94 -21.86 -8.95
C THR A 30 -11.01 -20.35 -9.10
N GLU A 31 -11.47 -19.87 -10.26
CA GLU A 31 -11.69 -18.42 -10.50
C GLU A 31 -12.65 -17.79 -9.48
N ALA A 32 -13.63 -18.56 -8.99
CA ALA A 32 -14.57 -18.10 -7.98
C ALA A 32 -13.89 -17.85 -6.62
N GLU A 33 -12.88 -18.63 -6.25
CA GLU A 33 -12.09 -18.44 -5.03
C GLU A 33 -11.17 -17.23 -5.16
N LEU A 34 -10.55 -17.05 -6.34
CA LEU A 34 -9.77 -15.86 -6.65
C LEU A 34 -10.61 -14.58 -6.56
N ALA A 35 -11.83 -14.59 -7.11
CA ALA A 35 -12.73 -13.43 -7.06
C ALA A 35 -13.16 -13.06 -5.63
N LYS A 36 -13.41 -14.06 -4.77
CA LYS A 36 -13.71 -13.82 -3.35
C LYS A 36 -12.52 -13.19 -2.61
N GLN A 37 -11.31 -13.68 -2.89
CA GLN A 37 -10.10 -13.12 -2.29
C GLN A 37 -9.88 -11.69 -2.78
N ALA A 38 -10.00 -11.43 -4.09
CA ALA A 38 -9.86 -10.10 -4.66
C ALA A 38 -10.86 -9.09 -4.06
N ALA A 39 -12.11 -9.49 -3.86
CA ALA A 39 -13.11 -8.63 -3.21
C ALA A 39 -12.74 -8.30 -1.76
N THR A 40 -12.14 -9.25 -1.04
CA THR A 40 -11.65 -9.04 0.33
C THR A 40 -10.45 -8.12 0.36
N ASP A 41 -9.51 -8.30 -0.57
CA ASP A 41 -8.31 -7.47 -0.70
C ASP A 41 -8.68 -6.03 -1.05
N GLU A 42 -9.63 -5.81 -1.96
CA GLU A 42 -10.16 -4.48 -2.31
C GLU A 42 -10.82 -3.81 -1.10
N ALA A 43 -11.63 -4.55 -0.33
CA ALA A 43 -12.25 -4.03 0.89
C ALA A 43 -11.19 -3.59 1.93
N ASN A 44 -10.10 -4.34 2.07
CA ASN A 44 -8.99 -3.98 2.94
C ASN A 44 -8.22 -2.75 2.42
N ALA A 45 -7.98 -2.66 1.12
CA ALA A 45 -7.32 -1.52 0.48
C ALA A 45 -8.11 -0.22 0.69
N MET A 46 -9.45 -0.26 0.52
CA MET A 46 -10.31 0.90 0.78
C MET A 46 -10.24 1.36 2.25
N GLN A 47 -10.23 0.42 3.20
CA GLN A 47 -10.12 0.76 4.62
C GLN A 47 -8.78 1.42 4.94
N ASP A 48 -7.69 0.91 4.37
CA ASP A 48 -6.36 1.47 4.59
C ASP A 48 -6.20 2.85 3.94
N ALA A 49 -6.77 3.04 2.73
CA ALA A 49 -6.86 4.35 2.10
C ALA A 49 -7.64 5.36 2.98
N ALA A 50 -8.75 4.93 3.59
CA ALA A 50 -9.54 5.77 4.49
C ALA A 50 -8.78 6.12 5.79
N LYS A 51 -8.07 5.17 6.39
CA LYS A 51 -7.20 5.42 7.56
C LYS A 51 -6.08 6.40 7.21
N PHE A 52 -5.45 6.22 6.04
CA PHE A 52 -4.40 7.11 5.56
C PHE A 52 -4.93 8.54 5.35
N ALA A 53 -6.06 8.71 4.67
CA ALA A 53 -6.69 10.01 4.46
C ALA A 53 -6.98 10.75 5.78
N ARG A 54 -7.45 10.04 6.81
CA ARG A 54 -7.68 10.61 8.16
C ARG A 54 -6.37 11.07 8.80
N ARG A 55 -5.31 10.26 8.74
CA ARG A 55 -3.97 10.62 9.26
C ARG A 55 -3.37 11.81 8.51
N SER A 56 -3.46 11.83 7.18
CA SER A 56 -2.98 12.93 6.35
C SER A 56 -3.73 14.23 6.63
N ARG A 57 -5.02 14.17 6.99
CA ARG A 57 -5.81 15.34 7.34
C ARG A 57 -5.36 15.95 8.67
N ILE A 58 -5.15 15.14 9.70
CA ILE A 58 -4.68 15.61 11.02
C ILE A 58 -3.27 16.22 10.92
N GLY A 59 -2.37 15.60 10.15
CA GLY A 59 -1.03 16.15 9.92
C GLY A 59 -1.00 17.44 9.09
N ARG A 60 -1.98 17.67 8.21
CA ARG A 60 -2.06 18.89 7.37
C ARG A 60 -2.79 20.06 8.06
N VAL A 61 -3.71 19.78 8.99
CA VAL A 61 -4.49 20.81 9.70
C VAL A 61 -3.65 21.54 10.77
N ALA A 62 -2.60 20.91 11.32
CA ALA A 62 -1.71 21.57 12.28
C ALA A 62 -0.81 22.67 11.68
N ALA A 63 -0.73 22.78 10.35
CA ALA A 63 0.17 23.72 9.67
C ALA A 63 -0.53 24.98 9.11
N VAL A 64 -1.85 25.12 9.27
CA VAL A 64 -2.63 26.29 8.77
C VAL A 64 -3.25 27.03 9.97
N GLY A 65 -2.39 27.49 10.87
CA GLY A 65 -2.74 28.35 12.01
C GLY A 65 -2.08 29.72 11.88
N ASN A 66 -2.73 30.62 11.14
CA ASN A 66 -2.72 32.10 11.22
C ASN A 66 -1.37 32.86 11.36
N PRO A 67 -0.86 33.51 10.29
CA PRO A 67 0.26 34.46 10.39
C PRO A 67 -0.16 35.95 10.44
N THR A 68 -1.41 36.33 10.74
CA THR A 68 -1.78 37.77 10.69
C THR A 68 -2.78 38.18 11.77
N ALA A 69 -2.32 38.19 13.02
CA ALA A 69 -2.95 38.99 14.07
C ALA A 69 -2.23 40.36 14.12
N HIS A 70 -2.79 41.36 13.43
CA HIS A 70 -2.44 42.76 13.68
C HIS A 70 -2.98 43.16 15.06
N PRO A 71 -2.21 43.88 15.90
CA PRO A 71 -2.72 44.36 17.18
C PRO A 71 -3.82 45.42 16.96
N PRO A 72 -4.87 45.46 17.79
CA PRO A 72 -5.93 46.45 17.66
C PRO A 72 -5.39 47.85 17.94
N LEU A 73 -5.71 48.80 17.05
CA LEU A 73 -5.50 50.23 17.26
C LEU A 73 -6.27 50.66 18.51
N GLN A 74 -5.56 51.26 19.48
CA GLN A 74 -6.19 51.94 20.61
C GLN A 74 -6.78 53.27 20.09
N PRO A 75 -8.03 53.63 20.45
CA PRO A 75 -8.55 54.96 20.15
C PRO A 75 -7.90 56.02 21.06
N ASP A 76 -7.81 57.24 20.50
CA ASP A 76 -7.04 58.42 20.97
C ASP A 76 -7.17 58.81 22.45
#